data_AF-A0A8K0GQV8-F1
#
_entry.id   AF-A0A8K0GQV8-F1
#
_cell.length_a   1.000
_cell.length_b   1.000
_cell.length_c   1.000
_cell.angle_alpha   90.00
_cell.angle_beta   90.00
_cell.angle_gamma   90.00
#
_symmetry.space_group_name_H-M   'P 1'
#
loop_
_entity.id
_entity.type
_entity.pdbx_description
1 polymer ?
#
loop_
_entity_poly.entity_id
_entity_poly.type
_entity_poly.pdbx_seq_one_letter_code
_entity_poly.pdbx_strand_id
1 'polypeptide(L)'
;MNNLSGNIPAGETNLSGLHAMNLSGNQLTGTIPNNIGDLKHLEILDLSCNHLEGPIPISMTLLSHLNLSHNNLSGPIPSANQFQTFNDPSIYEGNLVLCGSPLPAVCSDSKPLGEKDIRGNVEDDDLDKLWFYVSIGLGFIVGFWAVCGGLVINKSWRESYFRFLDNVKDRLLLLIAMNVARFRRMRVRWNTK
;
A
#
# COMPACT_ATOMS: atom_id res chain seq x y z
N MET A 1 -1.28 7.14 -37.27
CA MET A 1 -2.38 6.18 -37.05
C MET A 1 -2.40 5.24 -38.24
N ASN A 2 -2.29 3.95 -37.96
CA ASN A 2 -2.52 2.92 -38.96
C ASN A 2 -3.99 2.47 -38.82
N ASN A 3 -4.58 1.92 -39.90
CA ASN A 3 -5.97 1.49 -39.91
C ASN A 3 -6.08 -0.04 -39.89
N LEU A 4 -5.16 -0.71 -39.19
CA LEU A 4 -5.13 -2.16 -39.10
C LEU A 4 -6.30 -2.63 -38.23
N SER A 5 -7.01 -3.65 -38.69
CA SER A 5 -8.22 -4.18 -38.05
C SER A 5 -8.18 -5.70 -38.00
N GLY A 6 -9.00 -6.28 -37.13
CA GLY A 6 -9.04 -7.73 -36.90
C GLY A 6 -8.11 -8.17 -35.78
N ASN A 7 -7.92 -9.47 -35.65
CA ASN A 7 -7.23 -10.04 -34.50
C ASN A 7 -5.71 -10.03 -34.70
N ILE A 8 -4.98 -9.95 -33.58
CA ILE A 8 -3.55 -10.27 -33.58
C ILE A 8 -3.43 -11.76 -33.94
N PRO A 9 -2.81 -12.11 -35.07
CA PRO A 9 -2.76 -13.51 -35.49
C PRO A 9 -1.99 -14.32 -34.45
N ALA A 10 -2.58 -15.44 -34.03
CA ALA A 10 -1.86 -16.52 -33.34
C ALA A 10 -0.98 -17.22 -34.39
N GLY A 11 0.01 -16.50 -34.91
CA GLY A 11 0.94 -17.03 -35.88
C GLY A 11 1.97 -17.89 -35.17
N GLU A 12 2.43 -18.94 -35.85
CA GLU A 12 3.69 -19.64 -35.56
C GLU A 12 4.81 -18.60 -35.49
N THR A 13 5.05 -18.04 -34.30
CA THR A 13 5.89 -16.87 -34.04
C THR A 13 7.37 -17.24 -34.10
N ASN A 14 7.84 -17.70 -35.26
CA ASN A 14 9.26 -17.83 -35.55
C ASN A 14 9.86 -16.46 -35.97
N LEU A 15 9.50 -15.40 -35.23
CA LEU A 15 10.05 -14.06 -35.39
C LEU A 15 11.17 -13.88 -34.38
N SER A 16 12.17 -14.77 -34.45
CA SER A 16 13.28 -14.82 -33.49
C SER A 16 14.13 -13.55 -33.47
N GLY A 17 14.03 -12.66 -34.46
CA GLY A 17 14.75 -11.38 -34.48
C GLY A 17 13.94 -10.16 -34.05
N LEU A 18 12.67 -10.32 -33.65
CA LEU A 18 11.82 -9.17 -33.34
C LEU A 18 12.12 -8.62 -31.95
N HIS A 19 12.57 -7.36 -31.90
CA HIS A 19 12.92 -6.66 -30.66
C HIS A 19 11.87 -5.65 -30.19
N ALA A 20 11.16 -5.02 -31.13
CA ALA A 20 10.14 -4.03 -30.82
C ALA A 20 8.91 -4.25 -31.70
N MET A 21 7.75 -4.30 -31.06
CA MET A 21 6.45 -4.38 -31.70
C MET A 21 5.58 -3.23 -31.21
N ASN A 22 5.34 -2.26 -32.10
CA ASN A 22 4.42 -1.16 -31.85
C ASN A 22 3.21 -1.28 -32.77
N LEU A 23 2.05 -1.58 -32.19
CA LEU A 23 0.76 -1.66 -32.86
C LEU A 23 -0.23 -0.64 -32.27
N SER A 24 0.26 0.41 -31.59
CA SER A 24 -0.63 1.37 -30.96
C SER A 24 -1.41 2.25 -31.94
N GLY A 25 -2.61 2.66 -31.54
CA GLY A 25 -3.49 3.52 -32.33
C GLY A 25 -3.97 2.85 -33.62
N ASN A 26 -4.48 1.62 -33.49
CA ASN A 26 -5.10 0.83 -34.55
C ASN A 26 -6.53 0.41 -34.15
N GLN A 27 -7.18 -0.44 -34.95
CA GLN A 27 -8.50 -0.99 -34.70
C GLN A 27 -8.44 -2.51 -34.44
N LEU A 28 -7.38 -2.99 -33.80
CA LEU A 28 -7.22 -4.41 -33.50
C LEU A 28 -8.26 -4.87 -32.47
N THR A 29 -8.80 -6.07 -32.66
CA THR A 29 -9.88 -6.67 -31.86
C THR A 29 -9.49 -8.07 -31.36
N GLY A 30 -10.32 -8.67 -30.50
CA GLY A 30 -10.07 -10.01 -29.96
C GLY A 30 -8.98 -10.04 -28.89
N THR A 31 -8.51 -11.23 -28.56
CA THR A 31 -7.58 -11.44 -27.43
C THR A 31 -6.12 -11.30 -27.82
N ILE A 32 -5.28 -10.99 -26.83
CA ILE A 32 -3.82 -11.08 -27.00
C ILE A 32 -3.42 -12.56 -26.96
N PRO A 33 -2.79 -13.11 -28.02
CA PRO A 33 -2.46 -14.52 -28.09
C PRO A 33 -1.37 -14.89 -27.06
N ASN A 34 -1.54 -16.04 -26.40
CA ASN A 34 -0.56 -16.57 -25.44
C ASN A 34 0.83 -16.79 -26.07
N ASN A 35 0.89 -17.09 -27.38
CA ASN A 35 2.13 -17.31 -28.12
C ASN A 35 2.99 -16.04 -28.31
N ILE A 36 2.52 -14.88 -27.86
CA ILE A 36 3.35 -13.66 -27.82
C ILE A 36 4.58 -13.85 -26.91
N GLY A 37 4.48 -14.74 -25.92
CA GLY A 37 5.59 -15.16 -25.08
C GLY A 37 6.70 -15.94 -25.79
N ASP A 38 6.43 -16.49 -26.97
CA ASP A 38 7.44 -17.24 -27.74
C ASP A 38 8.46 -16.31 -28.42
N LEU A 39 8.18 -15.00 -28.45
CA LEU A 39 9.06 -13.96 -28.98
C LEU A 39 10.19 -13.62 -27.98
N LYS A 40 11.16 -14.51 -27.86
CA LYS A 40 12.23 -14.46 -26.83
C LYS A 40 13.10 -13.20 -26.81
N HIS A 41 13.14 -12.44 -27.91
CA HIS A 41 13.96 -11.22 -28.02
C HIS A 41 13.10 -9.94 -28.00
N LEU A 42 11.79 -10.06 -27.79
CA LEU A 42 10.90 -8.91 -27.76
C LEU A 42 11.11 -8.14 -26.46
N GLU A 43 11.56 -6.90 -26.58
CA GLU A 43 11.81 -5.99 -25.46
C GLU A 43 10.71 -4.92 -25.33
N ILE A 44 10.18 -4.45 -26.46
CA ILE A 44 9.18 -3.38 -26.48
C ILE A 44 7.88 -3.90 -27.08
N LEU A 45 6.80 -3.84 -26.30
CA LEU A 45 5.46 -4.14 -26.75
C LEU A 45 4.51 -2.98 -26.43
N ASP A 46 4.00 -2.33 -27.48
CA ASP A 46 2.98 -1.29 -27.37
C ASP A 46 1.73 -1.70 -28.15
N LEU A 47 0.67 -2.00 -27.41
CA LEU A 47 -0.66 -2.37 -27.94
C LEU A 47 -1.72 -1.33 -27.59
N SER A 48 -1.30 -0.16 -27.08
CA SER A 48 -2.23 0.86 -26.57
C SER A 48 -3.17 1.41 -27.64
N CYS A 49 -4.31 1.96 -27.23
CA CYS A 49 -5.29 2.58 -28.14
C CYS A 49 -5.75 1.61 -29.25
N ASN A 50 -6.30 0.47 -28.84
CA ASN A 50 -6.91 -0.56 -29.70
C ASN A 50 -8.25 -1.00 -29.07
N HIS A 51 -8.89 -2.04 -29.63
CA HIS A 51 -10.12 -2.65 -29.11
C HIS A 51 -9.88 -4.10 -28.66
N LEU A 52 -8.69 -4.40 -28.13
CA LEU A 52 -8.34 -5.74 -27.65
C LEU A 52 -9.16 -6.07 -26.39
N GLU A 53 -9.55 -7.34 -26.25
CA GLU A 53 -10.42 -7.81 -25.18
C GLU A 53 -9.89 -9.07 -24.49
N GLY A 54 -10.51 -9.43 -23.36
CA GLY A 54 -10.13 -10.62 -22.59
C GLY A 54 -8.91 -10.40 -21.67
N PRO A 55 -8.38 -11.49 -21.08
CA PRO A 55 -7.32 -11.41 -20.09
C PRO A 55 -5.94 -11.12 -20.70
N ILE A 56 -5.09 -10.48 -19.89
CA ILE A 56 -3.67 -10.33 -20.21
C ILE A 56 -2.97 -11.69 -20.06
N PRO A 57 -2.27 -12.20 -21.09
CA PRO A 57 -1.63 -13.50 -21.04
C PRO A 57 -0.38 -13.47 -20.16
N ILE A 58 -0.22 -14.49 -19.31
CA ILE A 58 0.90 -14.60 -18.36
C ILE A 58 2.24 -14.82 -19.08
N SER A 59 2.21 -15.34 -20.30
CA SER A 59 3.38 -15.78 -21.07
C SER A 59 4.29 -14.66 -21.58
N MET A 60 3.90 -13.39 -21.45
CA MET A 60 4.74 -12.25 -21.83
C MET A 60 6.00 -12.17 -20.94
N THR A 61 7.15 -12.54 -21.48
CA THR A 61 8.44 -12.54 -20.76
C THR A 61 9.47 -11.68 -21.48
N LEU A 62 10.46 -11.13 -20.74
CA LEU A 62 11.62 -10.38 -21.25
C LEU A 62 11.35 -9.00 -21.89
N LEU A 63 10.24 -8.36 -21.56
CA LEU A 63 9.92 -7.00 -21.98
C LEU A 63 10.58 -5.97 -21.06
N SER A 64 11.20 -4.95 -21.65
CA SER A 64 11.63 -3.73 -20.97
C SER A 64 10.56 -2.65 -20.96
N HIS A 65 9.65 -2.67 -21.93
CA HIS A 65 8.56 -1.71 -22.06
C HIS A 65 7.26 -2.40 -22.47
N LEU A 66 6.18 -2.10 -21.74
CA LEU A 66 4.83 -2.59 -22.00
C LEU A 66 3.84 -1.43 -21.92
N ASN A 67 2.97 -1.30 -22.91
CA ASN A 67 1.80 -0.42 -22.84
C ASN A 67 0.55 -1.11 -23.39
N LEU A 68 -0.47 -1.24 -22.55
CA LEU A 68 -1.75 -1.90 -22.83
C LEU A 68 -2.93 -0.94 -22.65
N SER A 69 -2.68 0.35 -22.46
CA SER A 69 -3.70 1.33 -22.12
C SER A 69 -4.71 1.53 -23.26
N HIS A 70 -5.90 2.01 -22.91
CA HIS A 70 -6.99 2.28 -23.84
C HIS A 70 -7.33 1.09 -24.73
N ASN A 71 -7.68 -0.04 -24.09
CA ASN A 71 -8.23 -1.24 -24.69
C ASN A 71 -9.49 -1.68 -23.92
N ASN A 72 -10.04 -2.85 -24.24
CA ASN A 72 -11.17 -3.47 -23.55
C ASN A 72 -10.74 -4.74 -22.78
N LEU A 73 -9.50 -4.77 -22.26
CA LEU A 73 -8.95 -5.91 -21.51
C LEU A 73 -9.68 -6.08 -20.18
N SER A 74 -9.72 -7.33 -19.70
CA SER A 74 -10.52 -7.71 -18.53
C SER A 74 -9.81 -8.70 -17.62
N GLY A 75 -10.26 -8.75 -16.36
CA GLY A 75 -9.74 -9.69 -15.36
C GLY A 75 -8.48 -9.18 -14.65
N PRO A 76 -7.81 -10.06 -13.89
CA PRO A 76 -6.66 -9.69 -13.09
C PRO A 76 -5.42 -9.40 -13.94
N ILE A 77 -4.71 -8.33 -13.60
CA ILE A 77 -3.33 -8.12 -14.06
C ILE A 77 -2.48 -9.27 -13.51
N PRO A 78 -1.75 -10.02 -14.36
CA PRO A 78 -0.88 -11.09 -13.91
C PRO A 78 0.13 -10.60 -12.88
N SER A 79 0.23 -11.28 -11.74
CA SER A 79 1.26 -10.98 -10.72
C SER A 79 2.53 -11.83 -10.90
N ALA A 80 2.60 -12.64 -11.96
CA ALA A 80 3.72 -13.52 -12.25
C ALA A 80 4.74 -12.88 -13.21
N ASN A 81 5.90 -13.51 -13.36
CA ASN A 81 6.96 -13.10 -14.28
C ASN A 81 7.41 -11.64 -14.03
N GLN A 82 7.52 -10.86 -15.09
CA GLN A 82 7.98 -9.47 -15.06
C GLN A 82 6.86 -8.45 -14.78
N PHE A 83 5.60 -8.85 -14.69
CA PHE A 83 4.50 -7.90 -14.50
C PHE A 83 4.62 -7.10 -13.18
N GLN A 84 5.32 -7.63 -12.18
CA GLN A 84 5.65 -6.92 -10.94
C GLN A 84 6.63 -5.75 -11.12
N THR A 85 7.36 -5.68 -12.24
CA THR A 85 8.25 -4.54 -12.54
C THR A 85 7.49 -3.39 -13.19
N PHE A 86 6.35 -3.69 -13.82
CA PHE A 86 5.47 -2.73 -14.48
C PHE A 86 4.45 -2.13 -13.50
N ASN A 87 4.96 -1.29 -12.60
CA ASN A 87 4.18 -0.69 -11.50
C ASN A 87 3.50 0.64 -11.86
N ASP A 88 3.66 1.14 -13.09
CA ASP A 88 3.01 2.37 -13.53
C ASP A 88 1.54 2.07 -13.91
N PRO A 89 0.53 2.66 -13.24
CA PRO A 89 -0.87 2.43 -13.58
C PRO A 89 -1.26 2.92 -14.98
N SER A 90 -0.53 3.89 -15.55
CA SER A 90 -0.87 4.50 -16.84
C SER A 90 -0.81 3.51 -18.00
N ILE A 91 0.03 2.48 -17.91
CA ILE A 91 0.16 1.45 -18.96
C ILE A 91 -1.07 0.53 -19.04
N TYR A 92 -1.95 0.58 -18.05
CA TYR A 92 -3.18 -0.21 -17.96
C TYR A 92 -4.45 0.65 -18.02
N GLU A 93 -4.30 1.98 -17.98
CA GLU A 93 -5.42 2.93 -17.94
C GLU A 93 -6.37 2.72 -19.13
N GLY A 94 -7.64 3.04 -18.95
CA GLY A 94 -8.63 2.96 -20.03
C GLY A 94 -9.17 1.54 -20.30
N ASN A 95 -8.75 0.52 -19.53
CA ASN A 95 -9.35 -0.82 -19.54
C ASN A 95 -10.36 -0.94 -18.38
N LEU A 96 -11.66 -0.82 -18.68
CA LEU A 96 -12.71 -0.65 -17.66
C LEU A 96 -12.87 -1.83 -16.68
N VAL A 97 -12.55 -3.06 -17.11
CA VAL A 97 -12.80 -4.29 -16.34
C VAL A 97 -11.50 -4.98 -15.95
N LEU A 98 -10.39 -4.25 -15.99
CA LEU A 98 -9.09 -4.73 -15.53
C LEU A 98 -8.91 -4.41 -14.04
N CYS A 99 -8.32 -5.33 -13.29
CA CYS A 99 -8.19 -5.21 -11.84
C CYS A 99 -6.86 -5.79 -11.35
N GLY A 100 -6.50 -5.49 -10.10
CA GLY A 100 -5.24 -5.92 -9.47
C GLY A 100 -4.14 -4.87 -9.60
N SER A 101 -3.09 -5.02 -8.78
CA SER A 101 -1.94 -4.11 -8.77
C SER A 101 -1.31 -4.00 -10.17
N PRO A 102 -0.95 -2.78 -10.65
CA PRO A 102 -0.89 -1.50 -9.93
C PRO A 102 -2.18 -0.66 -9.96
N LEU A 103 -3.30 -1.18 -10.49
CA LEU A 103 -4.57 -0.45 -10.50
C LEU A 103 -5.24 -0.48 -9.11
N PRO A 104 -6.02 0.56 -8.75
CA PRO A 104 -6.79 0.58 -7.51
C PRO A 104 -8.01 -0.38 -7.55
N ALA A 105 -8.37 -0.89 -8.72
CA ALA A 105 -9.50 -1.80 -8.89
C ALA A 105 -9.19 -3.17 -8.26
N VAL A 106 -10.00 -3.60 -7.29
CA VAL A 106 -9.85 -4.91 -6.63
C VAL A 106 -10.51 -6.00 -7.48
N CYS A 107 -9.82 -7.12 -7.69
CA CYS A 107 -10.41 -8.29 -8.34
C CYS A 107 -11.30 -9.04 -7.35
N SER A 108 -12.62 -8.93 -7.51
CA SER A 108 -13.56 -9.76 -6.76
C SER A 108 -13.88 -11.04 -7.54
N ASP A 109 -13.63 -12.19 -6.92
CA ASP A 109 -14.09 -13.50 -7.42
C ASP A 109 -15.62 -13.61 -7.29
N SER A 110 -16.38 -12.88 -8.10
CA SER A 110 -17.78 -13.23 -8.42
C SER A 110 -18.39 -12.36 -9.52
N LYS A 111 -18.50 -12.97 -10.71
CA LYS A 111 -19.49 -12.74 -11.79
C LYS A 111 -19.49 -11.38 -12.54
N PRO A 112 -19.93 -11.40 -13.81
CA PRO A 112 -19.79 -10.27 -14.73
C PRO A 112 -20.72 -9.11 -14.36
N LEU A 113 -20.22 -7.92 -14.67
CA LEU A 113 -20.80 -6.61 -14.42
C LEU A 113 -22.24 -6.48 -14.94
N GLY A 114 -23.16 -6.27 -14.02
CA GLY A 114 -24.49 -5.74 -14.23
C GLY A 114 -24.98 -5.18 -12.91
N GLU A 115 -25.36 -3.90 -12.92
CA GLU A 115 -25.92 -3.10 -11.82
C GLU A 115 -24.90 -2.32 -10.97
N LYS A 116 -24.98 -0.99 -11.11
CA LYS A 116 -24.50 -0.03 -10.12
C LYS A 116 -25.27 -0.25 -8.83
N ASP A 117 -24.58 -0.42 -7.70
CA ASP A 117 -25.15 -0.06 -6.41
C ASP A 117 -24.28 0.99 -5.73
N ILE A 118 -24.88 2.16 -5.53
CA ILE A 118 -24.38 3.22 -4.66
C ILE A 118 -24.78 2.80 -3.26
N ARG A 119 -24.00 1.89 -2.66
CA ARG A 119 -24.05 1.67 -1.22
C ARG A 119 -22.71 1.12 -0.77
N GLY A 120 -22.06 1.89 0.09
CA GLY A 120 -20.65 1.72 0.43
C GLY A 120 -20.32 0.34 1.00
N ASN A 121 -19.08 -0.05 0.76
CA ASN A 121 -18.28 -0.77 1.72
C ASN A 121 -16.91 -0.11 1.70
N VAL A 122 -16.59 0.55 2.82
CA VAL A 122 -15.22 0.95 3.15
C VAL A 122 -14.42 -0.33 3.18
N GLU A 123 -13.28 -0.33 2.49
CA GLU A 123 -12.32 -1.42 2.44
C GLU A 123 -12.03 -1.92 3.86
N ASP A 124 -12.31 -3.19 4.13
CA ASP A 124 -12.24 -3.76 5.49
C ASP A 124 -10.83 -3.59 6.12
N ASP A 125 -9.77 -3.46 5.31
CA ASP A 125 -8.39 -3.23 5.79
C ASP A 125 -8.18 -1.79 6.32
N ASP A 126 -8.80 -0.79 5.68
CA ASP A 126 -8.79 0.59 6.16
C ASP A 126 -9.77 0.79 7.31
N LEU A 127 -10.90 0.07 7.31
CA LEU A 127 -11.87 0.06 8.39
C LEU A 127 -11.29 -0.54 9.67
N ASP A 128 -10.53 -1.64 9.58
CA ASP A 128 -9.88 -2.27 10.73
C ASP A 128 -8.80 -1.37 11.34
N LYS A 129 -8.02 -0.67 10.50
CA LYS A 129 -7.05 0.34 10.95
C LYS A 129 -7.74 1.52 11.62
N LEU A 130 -8.91 1.93 11.12
CA LEU A 130 -9.71 3.01 11.69
C LEU A 130 -10.32 2.59 13.03
N TRP A 131 -10.86 1.38 13.14
CA TRP A 131 -11.35 0.81 14.40
C TRP A 131 -10.25 0.62 15.43
N PHE A 132 -9.04 0.25 15.01
CA PHE A 132 -7.88 0.19 15.90
C PHE A 132 -7.55 1.57 16.48
N TYR A 133 -7.54 2.62 15.65
CA TYR A 133 -7.27 3.98 16.11
C TYR A 133 -8.38 4.54 17.01
N VAL A 134 -9.65 4.25 16.68
CA VAL A 134 -10.80 4.60 17.51
C VAL A 134 -10.72 3.89 18.87
N SER A 135 -10.35 2.60 18.89
CA SER A 135 -10.20 1.81 20.11
C SER A 135 -9.09 2.35 21.01
N ILE A 136 -7.93 2.71 20.43
CA ILE A 136 -6.84 3.36 21.14
C ILE A 136 -7.29 4.70 21.71
N GLY A 137 -7.93 5.55 20.90
CA GLY A 137 -8.39 6.87 21.32
C GLY A 137 -9.36 6.80 22.49
N LEU A 138 -10.37 5.92 22.41
CA LEU A 138 -11.33 5.70 23.49
C LEU A 138 -10.65 5.13 24.74
N GLY A 139 -9.69 4.21 24.59
CA GLY A 139 -8.94 3.65 25.71
C GLY A 139 -8.14 4.72 26.47
N PHE A 140 -7.46 5.61 25.76
CA PHE A 140 -6.75 6.74 26.37
C PHE A 140 -7.69 7.69 27.10
N ILE A 141 -8.83 8.02 26.50
CA ILE A 141 -9.84 8.89 27.12
C ILE A 141 -10.36 8.24 28.40
N VAL A 142 -10.85 7.00 28.34
CA VAL A 142 -11.41 6.31 29.52
C VAL A 142 -10.37 6.15 30.63
N GLY A 143 -9.14 5.76 30.28
CA GLY A 143 -8.05 5.63 31.26
C GLY A 143 -7.67 6.96 31.91
N PHE A 144 -7.53 8.02 31.12
CA PHE A 144 -7.20 9.35 31.61
C PHE A 144 -8.31 9.92 32.51
N TRP A 145 -9.57 9.78 32.11
CA TRP A 145 -10.71 10.25 32.91
C TRP A 145 -10.97 9.41 34.15
N ALA A 146 -10.68 8.10 34.15
CA ALA A 146 -10.79 7.29 35.37
C ALA A 146 -9.77 7.73 36.43
N VAL A 147 -8.53 7.99 36.03
CA VAL A 147 -7.46 8.41 36.94
C VAL A 147 -7.65 9.87 37.36
N CYS A 148 -7.74 10.79 36.40
CA CYS A 148 -7.88 12.21 36.69
C CYS A 148 -9.26 12.54 37.29
N GLY A 149 -10.33 11.92 36.79
CA GLY A 149 -11.68 12.10 37.32
C GLY A 149 -11.82 11.53 38.73
N GLY A 150 -11.27 10.33 39.01
CA GLY A 150 -11.25 9.77 40.37
C GLY A 150 -10.53 10.67 41.37
N LEU A 151 -9.42 11.30 40.95
CA LEU A 151 -8.70 12.28 41.75
C LEU A 151 -9.44 13.61 41.94
N VAL A 152 -10.25 14.05 40.96
CA VAL A 152 -11.01 15.31 41.04
C VAL A 152 -12.31 15.17 41.83
N ILE A 153 -13.01 14.05 41.69
CA ILE A 153 -14.32 13.82 42.34
C ILE A 153 -14.16 13.59 43.83
N ASN A 154 -13.11 12.89 44.26
CA ASN A 154 -12.91 12.59 45.67
C ASN A 154 -11.84 13.49 46.30
N LYS A 155 -12.29 14.50 47.05
CA LYS A 155 -11.44 15.42 47.81
C LYS A 155 -10.39 14.69 48.68
N SER A 156 -10.75 13.52 49.22
CA SER A 156 -9.89 12.70 50.06
C SER A 156 -8.76 12.00 49.28
N TRP A 157 -9.04 11.60 48.03
CA TRP A 157 -8.06 10.95 47.15
C TRP A 157 -7.04 11.97 46.65
N ARG A 158 -7.49 13.17 46.29
CA ARG A 158 -6.62 14.30 45.92
C ARG A 158 -5.60 14.60 47.00
N GLU A 159 -6.07 14.76 48.24
CA GLU A 159 -5.18 15.10 49.37
C GLU A 159 -4.21 13.97 49.73
N SER A 160 -4.61 12.72 49.56
CA SER A 160 -3.72 11.57 49.80
C SER A 160 -2.66 11.44 48.71
N TYR A 161 -3.04 11.67 47.45
CA TYR A 161 -2.12 11.65 46.31
C TYR A 161 -1.06 12.76 46.41
N PHE A 162 -1.46 14.00 46.71
CA PHE A 162 -0.51 15.10 46.88
C PHE A 162 0.42 14.87 48.08
N ARG A 163 -0.10 14.37 49.21
CA ARG A 163 0.74 14.01 50.37
C ARG A 163 1.77 12.94 50.04
N PHE A 164 1.40 11.95 49.22
CA PHE A 164 2.35 10.94 48.75
C PHE A 164 3.44 11.55 47.87
N LEU A 165 3.06 12.39 46.88
CA LEU A 165 4.01 13.06 46.00
C LEU A 165 4.99 13.95 46.76
N ASP A 166 4.52 14.72 47.75
CA ASP A 166 5.41 15.55 48.57
C ASP A 166 6.38 14.68 49.39
N ASN A 167 5.93 13.57 49.97
CA ASN A 167 6.82 12.66 50.70
C ASN A 167 7.90 12.02 49.79
N VAL A 168 7.54 11.68 48.54
CA VAL A 168 8.51 11.17 47.56
C VAL A 168 9.50 12.25 47.16
N LYS A 169 9.03 13.48 46.89
CA LYS A 169 9.86 14.64 46.55
C LYS A 169 10.87 14.94 47.65
N ASP A 170 10.44 14.94 48.91
CA ASP A 170 11.30 15.24 50.05
C ASP A 170 12.37 14.17 50.25
N ARG A 171 12.02 12.89 50.09
CA ARG A 171 13.02 11.80 50.13
C ARG A 171 14.03 11.90 49.00
N LEU A 172 13.58 12.22 47.79
CA LEU A 172 14.47 12.39 46.64
C LEU A 172 15.40 13.59 46.83
N LEU A 173 14.87 14.73 47.29
CA LEU A 173 15.65 15.93 47.61
C LEU A 173 16.70 15.65 48.68
N LEU A 174 16.36 14.90 49.73
CA LEU A 174 17.32 14.49 50.76
C LEU A 174 18.42 13.58 50.18
N LEU A 175 18.08 12.62 49.34
CA LEU A 175 19.07 11.74 48.68
C LEU A 175 20.01 12.55 47.76
N ILE A 176 19.46 13.47 46.98
CA ILE A 176 20.25 14.37 46.13
C ILE A 176 21.15 15.26 46.99
N ALA A 177 20.62 15.87 48.05
CA ALA A 177 21.38 16.73 48.95
C ALA A 177 22.52 15.97 49.66
N MET A 178 22.26 14.75 50.14
CA MET A 178 23.27 13.88 50.74
C MET A 178 24.37 13.51 49.74
N ASN A 179 23.98 13.13 48.52
CA ASN A 179 24.94 12.81 47.46
C ASN A 179 25.79 14.03 47.09
N VAL A 180 25.17 15.20 46.91
CA VAL A 180 25.88 16.47 46.63
C VAL A 180 26.84 16.82 47.77
N ALA A 181 26.42 16.70 49.03
CA ALA A 181 27.28 16.95 50.19
C ALA A 181 28.47 15.98 50.26
N ARG A 182 28.23 14.69 49.97
CA ARG A 182 29.28 13.66 49.90
C ARG A 182 30.30 13.96 48.80
N PHE A 183 29.83 14.36 47.62
CA PHE A 183 30.70 14.79 46.51
C PHE A 183 31.51 16.04 46.85
N ARG A 184 30.90 17.05 47.49
CA ARG A 184 31.61 18.27 47.93
C ARG A 184 32.71 17.93 48.94
N ARG A 185 32.47 17.03 49.92
CA ARG A 185 33.48 16.59 50.88
C ARG A 185 34.65 15.84 50.24
N MET A 186 34.37 14.96 49.28
CA MET A 186 35.43 14.30 48.50
C MET A 186 36.25 15.34 47.73
N ARG A 187 35.60 16.28 47.04
CA ARG A 187 36.29 17.34 46.29
C ARG A 187 37.19 18.23 47.16
N VAL A 188 36.74 18.63 48.34
CA VAL A 188 37.57 19.41 49.29
C VAL A 188 38.79 18.60 49.73
N ARG A 189 38.63 17.31 50.01
CA ARG A 189 39.72 16.40 50.43
C ARG A 189 40.77 16.14 49.33
N TRP A 190 40.40 16.29 48.05
CA TRP A 190 41.33 16.21 46.91
C TRP A 190 42.11 17.51 46.68
N ASN A 191 41.59 18.67 47.09
CA ASN A 191 42.25 19.96 46.93
C ASN A 191 43.24 20.31 48.06
N THR A 192 43.33 19.49 49.12
CA THR A 192 44.21 19.72 50.29
C THR A 192 45.39 18.74 50.37
N LYS A 193 45.76 18.09 49.25
CA LYS A 193 46.98 17.30 49.07
C LYS A 193 47.76 17.88 47.90
#